data_AF-A0A947FLD4-F1
#
_entry.id   AF-A0A947FLD4-F1
#
_cell.length_a   1.000
_cell.length_b   1.000
_cell.length_c   1.000
_cell.angle_alpha   90.00
_cell.angle_beta   90.00
_cell.angle_gamma   90.00
#
_symmetry.space_group_name_H-M   'P 1'
#
loop_
_entity.id
_entity.type
_entity.pdbx_description
1 polymer ?
#
loop_
_entity_poly.entity_id
_entity_poly.type
_entity_poly.pdbx_seq_one_letter_code
_entity_poly.pdbx_strand_id
1 'polypeptide(L)'
;MIIIKRIWLVSTWLLLSLFSPAKASEAAGSCDHHVAQWLDPASGETLAGEQIFKNLERSRMVLLGESHTSIAHHRWQQYMLSGLHSRNTNMVVGFEMMPRSKQTVLDAWSRGKLTEKEFLQQSDWQKLWGYDAAFY
;
A
#
# COMPACT_ATOMS: atom_id res chain seq x y z
N MET A 1 -40.23 -24.28 37.95
CA MET A 1 -39.60 -25.16 38.94
C MET A 1 -38.09 -24.84 38.99
N ILE A 2 -37.68 -24.12 40.04
CA ILE A 2 -36.41 -24.19 40.81
C ILE A 2 -35.13 -24.52 40.01
N ILE A 3 -34.33 -23.51 39.64
CA ILE A 3 -32.99 -23.11 40.20
C ILE A 3 -31.95 -24.25 40.29
N ILE A 4 -30.77 -24.07 39.66
CA ILE A 4 -29.45 -23.92 40.33
C ILE A 4 -28.33 -23.65 39.29
N LYS A 5 -27.68 -22.52 39.57
CA LYS A 5 -26.38 -21.97 39.16
C LYS A 5 -25.28 -23.00 38.86
N ARG A 6 -24.41 -22.70 37.88
CA ARG A 6 -22.96 -22.92 38.02
C ARG A 6 -22.14 -22.02 37.10
N ILE A 7 -21.62 -20.98 37.74
CA ILE A 7 -20.54 -20.10 37.31
C ILE A 7 -19.26 -20.93 37.18
N TRP A 8 -18.56 -20.81 36.06
CA TRP A 8 -17.13 -21.07 35.98
C TRP A 8 -16.43 -19.74 35.73
N LEU A 9 -16.03 -19.10 36.83
CA LEU A 9 -14.93 -18.15 36.84
C LEU A 9 -13.65 -19.00 36.93
N VAL A 10 -12.85 -19.01 35.88
CA VAL A 10 -11.42 -19.31 36.00
C VAL A 10 -10.69 -18.03 35.60
N SER A 11 -10.46 -17.21 36.60
CA SER A 11 -9.46 -16.17 36.60
C SER A 11 -8.07 -16.80 36.60
N THR A 12 -7.29 -16.56 35.56
CA THR A 12 -5.83 -16.70 35.64
C THR A 12 -5.20 -15.41 35.14
N TRP A 13 -4.56 -14.72 36.07
CA TRP A 13 -3.72 -13.55 35.86
C TRP A 13 -2.35 -13.95 35.29
N LEU A 14 -1.65 -12.94 34.78
CA LEU A 14 -0.27 -12.91 34.27
C LEU A 14 -0.04 -13.46 32.84
N LEU A 15 0.14 -12.52 31.91
CA LEU A 15 1.45 -12.28 31.30
C LEU A 15 1.54 -10.78 30.98
N LEU A 16 2.13 -10.03 31.92
CA LEU A 16 2.83 -8.80 31.58
C LEU A 16 4.02 -9.24 30.73
N SER A 17 3.96 -9.02 29.43
CA SER A 17 5.10 -9.24 28.54
C SER A 17 5.18 -8.08 27.57
N LEU A 18 6.05 -7.15 27.97
CA LEU A 18 6.93 -6.40 27.08
C LEU A 18 6.21 -5.60 25.99
N PHE A 19 5.57 -4.49 26.40
CA PHE A 19 5.67 -3.30 25.56
C PHE A 19 7.13 -2.84 25.59
N SER A 20 7.97 -3.49 24.77
CA SER A 20 9.18 -2.84 24.31
C SER A 20 8.72 -1.64 23.49
N PRO A 21 9.03 -0.38 23.88
CA PRO A 21 8.96 0.68 22.90
C PRO A 21 9.87 0.24 21.76
N ALA A 22 9.32 0.16 20.54
CA ALA A 22 10.16 0.05 19.36
C ALA A 22 11.15 1.20 19.46
N LYS A 23 12.43 0.90 19.72
CA LYS A 23 13.47 1.90 19.55
C LYS A 23 13.43 2.25 18.08
N ALA A 24 12.95 3.44 17.76
CA ALA A 24 13.30 4.07 16.49
C ALA A 24 14.84 4.07 16.47
N SER A 25 15.42 3.26 15.60
CA SER A 25 16.86 3.22 15.43
C SER A 25 17.26 4.55 14.84
N GLU A 26 17.83 5.43 15.67
CA GLU A 26 18.56 6.62 15.26
C GLU A 26 19.91 6.16 14.69
N ALA A 27 19.86 5.51 13.53
CA ALA A 27 21.02 5.21 12.72
C ALA A 27 20.78 5.78 11.33
N ALA A 28 20.56 7.09 11.25
CA ALA A 28 20.78 7.83 10.02
C ALA A 28 22.30 8.05 9.86
N GLY A 29 23.05 6.96 9.71
CA GLY A 29 24.29 7.01 8.95
C GLY A 29 23.95 7.46 7.53
N SER A 30 24.87 8.11 6.82
CA SER A 30 24.61 8.51 5.43
C SER A 30 24.06 7.31 4.66
N CYS A 31 22.85 7.43 4.13
CA CYS A 31 22.26 6.40 3.28
C CYS A 31 23.11 6.28 2.01
N ASP A 32 24.15 5.45 2.03
CA ASP A 32 24.92 5.05 0.85
C ASP A 32 24.13 3.99 0.08
N HIS A 33 22.91 4.37 -0.31
CA HIS A 33 22.02 3.53 -1.10
C HIS A 33 22.06 4.03 -2.53
N HIS A 34 22.43 3.15 -3.46
CA HIS A 34 22.35 3.49 -4.86
C HIS A 34 20.87 3.56 -5.28
N VAL A 35 20.55 4.57 -6.10
CA VAL A 35 19.20 4.74 -6.64
C VAL A 35 18.77 3.46 -7.39
N ALA A 36 17.49 3.10 -7.26
CA ALA A 36 16.88 1.93 -7.89
C ALA A 36 17.40 0.55 -7.39
N GLN A 37 17.93 0.50 -6.17
CA GLN A 37 18.16 -0.77 -5.45
C GLN A 37 16.97 -1.12 -4.54
N TRP A 38 16.74 -2.43 -4.37
CA TRP A 38 15.79 -2.95 -3.40
C TRP A 38 16.50 -3.27 -2.10
N LEU A 39 15.89 -2.94 -0.98
CA LEU A 39 16.43 -3.19 0.36
C LEU A 39 15.37 -3.87 1.22
N ASP A 40 15.78 -4.84 2.01
CA ASP A 40 14.98 -5.33 3.13
C ASP A 40 15.17 -4.36 4.31
N PRO A 41 14.11 -3.67 4.77
CA PRO A 41 14.23 -2.72 5.89
C PRO A 41 14.60 -3.38 7.22
N ALA A 42 14.40 -4.70 7.39
CA ALA A 42 14.72 -5.39 8.63
C ALA A 42 16.21 -5.73 8.74
N SER A 43 16.81 -6.22 7.65
CA SER A 43 18.22 -6.64 7.61
C SER A 43 19.17 -5.57 7.04
N GLY A 44 18.65 -4.62 6.25
CA GLY A 44 19.45 -3.67 5.48
C GLY A 44 20.09 -4.27 4.21
N GLU A 45 19.82 -5.54 3.92
CA GLU A 45 20.42 -6.23 2.78
C GLU A 45 19.78 -5.80 1.45
N THR A 46 20.60 -5.74 0.41
CA THR A 46 20.12 -5.51 -0.96
C THR A 46 19.47 -6.77 -1.51
N LEU A 47 18.29 -6.61 -2.11
CA LEU A 47 17.55 -7.68 -2.75
C LEU A 47 17.60 -7.56 -4.28
N ALA A 48 17.65 -8.69 -4.96
CA ALA A 48 17.40 -8.72 -6.40
C ALA A 48 15.92 -8.43 -6.66
N GLY A 49 15.60 -7.68 -7.73
CA GLY A 49 14.20 -7.34 -8.06
C GLY A 49 13.32 -8.58 -8.27
N GLU A 50 13.86 -9.68 -8.79
CA GLU A 50 13.14 -10.93 -8.95
C GLU A 50 12.74 -11.57 -7.61
N GLN A 51 13.62 -11.47 -6.61
CA GLN A 51 13.36 -11.95 -5.25
C GLN A 51 12.22 -11.15 -4.61
N ILE A 52 12.14 -9.84 -4.87
CA ILE A 52 11.03 -8.99 -4.40
C ILE A 52 9.70 -9.51 -4.95
N PHE A 53 9.60 -9.74 -6.26
CA PHE A 53 8.34 -10.22 -6.82
C PHE A 53 7.96 -11.61 -6.31
N LYS A 54 8.92 -12.55 -6.19
CA LYS A 54 8.67 -13.86 -5.54
C LYS A 54 8.13 -13.73 -4.12
N ASN A 55 8.65 -12.78 -3.35
CA ASN A 55 8.19 -12.53 -1.99
C ASN A 55 6.75 -11.97 -1.99
N LEU A 56 6.48 -11.01 -2.88
CA LEU A 56 5.18 -10.33 -2.97
C LEU A 56 4.06 -11.19 -3.56
N GLU A 57 4.37 -12.23 -4.36
CA GLU A 57 3.36 -13.19 -4.86
C GLU A 57 2.54 -13.85 -3.74
N ARG A 58 3.12 -13.98 -2.54
CA ARG A 58 2.45 -14.57 -1.37
C ARG A 58 1.65 -13.56 -0.55
N SER A 59 1.79 -12.28 -0.85
CA SER A 59 1.12 -11.20 -0.13
C SER A 59 -0.32 -11.03 -0.59
N ARG A 60 -1.24 -10.94 0.37
CA ARG A 60 -2.65 -10.61 0.07
C ARG A 60 -2.85 -9.14 -0.28
N MET A 61 -1.97 -8.28 0.21
CA MET A 61 -1.99 -6.83 0.01
C MET A 61 -0.54 -6.33 -0.11
N VAL A 62 -0.32 -5.41 -1.04
CA VAL A 62 0.96 -4.72 -1.23
C VAL A 62 0.66 -3.22 -1.22
N LEU A 63 1.36 -2.47 -0.37
CA LEU A 63 1.24 -1.03 -0.27
C LEU A 63 2.46 -0.39 -0.96
N LEU A 64 2.21 0.49 -1.92
CA LEU A 64 3.27 1.19 -2.66
C LEU A 64 3.26 2.66 -2.23
N GLY A 65 4.22 3.05 -1.39
CA GLY A 65 4.38 4.44 -0.95
C GLY A 65 5.04 5.31 -2.00
N GLU A 66 4.72 6.60 -2.01
CA GLU A 66 5.28 7.57 -2.94
C GLU A 66 5.45 8.95 -2.31
N SER A 67 5.97 9.87 -3.12
CA SER A 67 5.90 11.31 -2.89
C SER A 67 5.16 11.85 -4.12
N HIS A 68 4.06 12.57 -3.90
CA HIS A 68 3.02 12.84 -4.90
C HIS A 68 3.46 13.60 -6.15
N THR A 69 4.65 14.20 -6.12
CA THR A 69 5.24 14.97 -7.23
C THR A 69 6.51 14.32 -7.78
N SER A 70 6.85 13.12 -7.30
CA SER A 70 8.04 12.38 -7.73
C SER A 70 7.72 11.49 -8.93
N ILE A 71 8.09 11.98 -10.12
CA ILE A 71 8.00 11.19 -11.38
C ILE A 71 8.76 9.86 -11.25
N ALA A 72 9.86 9.83 -10.48
CA ALA A 72 10.60 8.60 -10.23
C ALA A 72 9.77 7.56 -9.46
N HIS A 73 8.96 8.01 -8.49
CA HIS A 73 8.08 7.11 -7.73
C HIS A 73 6.92 6.62 -8.59
N HIS A 74 6.33 7.47 -9.42
CA HIS A 74 5.23 7.05 -10.32
C HIS A 74 5.71 6.02 -11.35
N ARG A 75 6.91 6.21 -11.93
CA ARG A 75 7.53 5.22 -12.82
C ARG A 75 7.83 3.91 -12.09
N TRP A 76 8.30 3.99 -10.85
CA TRP A 76 8.56 2.82 -10.03
C TRP A 76 7.26 2.06 -9.68
N GLN A 77 6.17 2.76 -9.37
CA GLN A 77 4.85 2.14 -9.17
C GLN A 77 4.37 1.45 -10.45
N GLN A 78 4.52 2.07 -11.61
CA GLN A 78 4.17 1.44 -12.89
C GLN A 78 4.96 0.15 -13.13
N TYR A 79 6.27 0.16 -12.83
CA TYR A 79 7.11 -1.04 -12.87
C TYR A 79 6.61 -2.14 -11.94
N MET A 80 6.26 -1.78 -10.70
CA MET A 80 5.74 -2.73 -9.71
C MET A 80 4.40 -3.32 -10.12
N LEU A 81 3.46 -2.48 -10.55
CA LEU A 81 2.15 -2.92 -11.02
C LEU A 81 2.28 -3.86 -12.23
N SER A 82 3.15 -3.53 -13.19
CA SER A 82 3.40 -4.39 -14.36
C SER A 82 4.00 -5.74 -13.94
N GLY A 83 4.99 -5.73 -13.05
CA GLY A 83 5.63 -6.95 -12.55
C GLY A 83 4.67 -7.83 -11.74
N LEU A 84 3.83 -7.25 -10.88
CA LEU A 84 2.82 -7.98 -10.12
C LEU A 84 1.71 -8.54 -11.03
N HIS A 85 1.19 -7.72 -11.95
CA HIS A 85 0.14 -8.14 -12.87
C HIS A 85 0.57 -9.27 -13.80
N SER A 86 1.85 -9.30 -14.20
CA SER A 86 2.41 -10.41 -15.00
C SER A 86 2.40 -11.77 -14.29
N ARG A 87 2.30 -11.78 -12.95
CA ARG A 87 2.29 -12.97 -12.09
C ARG A 87 0.89 -13.34 -11.60
N ASN A 88 0.08 -12.33 -11.33
CA ASN A 88 -1.31 -12.49 -10.94
C ASN A 88 -2.18 -11.42 -11.60
N THR A 89 -2.92 -11.82 -12.63
CA THR A 89 -3.84 -10.92 -13.33
C THR A 89 -5.11 -10.64 -12.52
N ASN A 90 -5.44 -11.49 -11.54
CA ASN A 90 -6.58 -11.32 -10.65
C ASN A 90 -6.22 -10.46 -9.44
N MET A 91 -5.92 -9.19 -9.71
CA MET A 91 -5.61 -8.20 -8.69
C MET A 91 -6.47 -6.93 -8.87
N VAL A 92 -6.68 -6.22 -7.76
CA VAL A 92 -7.33 -4.91 -7.75
C VAL A 92 -6.31 -3.86 -7.32
N VAL A 93 -6.31 -2.71 -7.98
CA VAL A 93 -5.47 -1.57 -7.62
C VAL A 93 -6.32 -0.52 -6.92
N GLY A 94 -5.93 -0.17 -5.70
CA GLY A 94 -6.51 0.93 -4.94
C GLY A 94 -5.68 2.19 -5.13
N PHE A 95 -6.35 3.33 -5.19
CA PHE A 95 -5.75 4.64 -5.41
C PHE A 95 -6.12 5.56 -4.24
N GLU A 96 -5.11 6.09 -3.55
CA GLU A 96 -5.33 6.99 -2.40
C GLU A 96 -6.15 8.23 -2.79
N MET A 97 -5.85 8.78 -3.97
CA MET A 97 -6.50 9.97 -4.52
C MET A 97 -7.95 9.78 -4.95
N MET A 98 -8.44 8.53 -4.98
CA MET A 98 -9.77 8.20 -5.49
C MET A 98 -10.67 7.68 -4.37
N PRO A 99 -11.54 8.52 -3.78
CA PRO A 99 -12.49 8.03 -2.80
C PRO A 99 -13.50 7.08 -3.45
N ARG A 100 -14.01 6.13 -2.66
CA ARG A 100 -14.95 5.10 -3.11
C ARG A 100 -16.20 5.66 -3.82
N SER A 101 -16.66 6.85 -3.46
CA SER A 101 -17.80 7.52 -4.10
C SER A 101 -17.58 7.82 -5.59
N LYS A 102 -16.33 7.81 -6.06
CA LYS A 102 -15.94 8.06 -7.45
C LYS A 102 -15.70 6.77 -8.25
N GLN A 103 -15.99 5.59 -7.70
CA GLN A 103 -15.76 4.31 -8.38
C GLN A 103 -16.42 4.25 -9.77
N THR A 104 -17.67 4.71 -9.91
CA THR A 104 -18.38 4.69 -11.20
C THR A 104 -17.66 5.53 -12.27
N VAL A 105 -17.01 6.63 -11.88
CA VAL A 105 -16.24 7.49 -12.79
C VAL A 105 -14.94 6.78 -13.21
N LEU A 106 -14.23 6.17 -12.25
CA LEU A 106 -13.02 5.38 -12.52
C LEU A 106 -13.31 4.18 -13.42
N ASP A 107 -14.44 3.52 -13.20
CA ASP A 107 -14.92 2.41 -14.04
C ASP A 107 -15.23 2.88 -15.47
N ALA A 108 -15.81 4.07 -15.65
CA ALA A 108 -16.07 4.63 -16.97
C ALA A 108 -14.76 5.01 -17.70
N TRP A 109 -13.84 5.65 -16.99
CA TRP A 109 -12.51 6.02 -17.50
C TRP A 109 -11.70 4.80 -17.94
N SER A 110 -11.56 3.79 -17.08
CA SER A 110 -10.81 2.56 -17.37
C SER A 110 -11.35 1.76 -18.56
N ARG A 111 -12.62 1.95 -18.93
CA ARG A 111 -13.25 1.35 -20.12
C ARG A 111 -13.19 2.26 -21.36
N GLY A 112 -12.47 3.37 -21.30
CA GLY A 112 -12.34 4.33 -22.40
C GLY A 112 -13.63 5.09 -22.71
N LYS A 113 -14.57 5.19 -21.77
CA LYS A 113 -15.86 5.89 -21.99
C LYS A 113 -15.78 7.40 -21.71
N LEU A 114 -14.69 7.85 -21.11
CA LEU A 114 -14.44 9.25 -20.79
C LEU A 114 -13.15 9.66 -21.48
N THR A 115 -13.09 10.89 -21.94
CA THR A 115 -11.83 11.60 -22.20
C THR A 115 -11.14 11.94 -20.88
N GLU A 116 -9.83 12.23 -20.93
CA GLU A 116 -9.08 12.62 -19.74
C GLU A 116 -9.69 13.86 -19.06
N LYS A 117 -10.07 14.86 -19.86
CA LYS A 117 -10.73 16.07 -19.36
C LYS A 117 -12.03 15.74 -18.62
N GLU A 118 -12.87 14.85 -19.17
CA GLU A 118 -14.11 14.42 -18.51
C GLU A 118 -13.83 13.63 -17.24
N PHE A 119 -12.81 12.76 -17.24
CA PHE A 119 -12.39 12.03 -16.06
C PHE A 119 -11.96 12.98 -14.94
N LEU A 120 -11.05 13.92 -15.22
CA LEU A 120 -10.55 14.87 -14.22
C LEU A 120 -11.67 15.75 -13.65
N GLN A 121 -12.63 16.15 -14.48
CA GLN A 121 -13.80 16.90 -14.03
C GLN A 121 -14.72 16.05 -13.16
N GLN A 122 -15.14 14.87 -13.63
CA GLN A 122 -16.15 14.05 -12.94
C GLN A 122 -15.61 13.37 -11.68
N SER A 123 -14.30 13.10 -11.65
CA SER A 123 -13.61 12.58 -10.47
C SER A 123 -13.46 13.64 -9.39
N ASP A 124 -13.69 14.93 -9.66
CA ASP A 124 -13.33 16.06 -8.80
C ASP A 124 -11.82 16.07 -8.47
N TRP A 125 -10.95 15.67 -9.41
CA TRP A 125 -9.51 15.49 -9.19
C TRP A 125 -8.85 16.69 -8.50
N GLN A 126 -9.07 17.90 -9.01
CA GLN A 126 -8.46 19.10 -8.45
C GLN A 126 -8.93 19.40 -7.02
N LYS A 127 -10.15 19.01 -6.65
CA LYS A 127 -10.71 19.26 -5.33
C LYS A 127 -10.29 18.19 -4.32
N LEU A 128 -10.25 16.92 -4.75
CA LEU A 128 -9.99 15.78 -3.87
C LEU A 128 -8.51 15.48 -3.74
N TRP A 129 -7.74 15.63 -4.82
CA TRP A 129 -6.30 15.39 -4.84
C TRP A 129 -5.49 16.68 -4.84
N GLY A 130 -5.81 17.60 -5.76
CA GLY A 130 -5.21 18.93 -5.81
C GLY A 130 -3.83 19.03 -6.44
N TYR A 131 -3.24 17.91 -6.88
CA TYR A 131 -2.02 17.89 -7.69
C TYR A 131 -2.34 18.00 -9.18
N ASP A 132 -1.40 18.54 -9.96
CA ASP A 132 -1.48 18.51 -11.42
C ASP A 132 -1.56 17.06 -11.91
N ALA A 133 -2.58 16.76 -12.71
CA ALA A 133 -2.76 15.44 -13.30
C ALA A 133 -1.58 15.04 -14.18
N ALA A 134 -0.86 15.99 -14.77
CA ALA A 134 0.32 15.71 -15.59
C ALA A 134 1.50 15.07 -14.83
N PHE A 135 1.45 15.04 -13.49
CA PHE A 135 2.40 14.27 -12.70
C PHE A 135 2.14 12.76 -12.79
N TYR A 136 0.90 12.31 -13.05
CA TYR A 136 0.44 10.91 -12.99
C TYR A 136 0.20 10.31 -14.38
#